data_AF-A0A0F8XI37-F1
#
_entry.id   AF-A0A0F8XI37-F1
#
_cell.length_a   1.000
_cell.length_b   1.000
_cell.length_c   1.000
_cell.angle_alpha   90.00
_cell.angle_beta   90.00
_cell.angle_gamma   90.00
#
_symmetry.space_group_name_H-M   'P 1'
#
loop_
_entity.id
_entity.type
_entity.pdbx_description
1 polymer ?
#
loop_
_entity_poly.entity_id
_entity_poly.type
_entity_poly.pdbx_seq_one_letter_code
_entity_poly.pdbx_strand_id
1 'polypeptide(L)' 'MNAPSNSPLGNRADGREDLLATALATELCSELVENGVEDLHFYTLNKPHLTRDIAHALGITPETVLEKVA' A
#
# COMPACT_ATOMS: atom_id res chain seq x y z
N MET A 1 10.91 -22.81 -34.70
CA MET A 1 10.73 -23.12 -33.26
C MET A 1 11.03 -21.83 -32.51
N ASN A 2 10.00 -21.06 -32.17
CA ASN A 2 10.17 -19.75 -31.55
C ASN A 2 10.42 -19.89 -30.05
N ALA A 3 11.41 -19.14 -29.58
CA ALA A 3 11.80 -18.99 -28.18
C ALA A 3 10.63 -18.49 -27.30
N PRO A 4 10.67 -18.75 -25.97
CA PRO A 4 9.67 -18.22 -25.05
C PRO A 4 9.76 -16.69 -24.99
N SER A 5 8.71 -16.01 -25.45
CA SER A 5 8.50 -14.57 -25.28
C SER A 5 8.17 -14.28 -23.81
N ASN A 6 9.19 -14.21 -22.96
CA ASN A 6 9.03 -13.59 -21.65
C ASN A 6 9.10 -12.06 -21.83
N SER A 7 7.94 -11.42 -21.99
CA SER A 7 7.83 -9.96 -22.03
C SER A 7 8.06 -9.39 -20.62
N PRO A 8 8.97 -8.42 -20.41
CA PRO A 8 9.31 -7.89 -19.08
C PRO A 8 8.28 -6.89 -18.53
N LEU A 9 7.08 -6.85 -19.10
CA LEU A 9 6.04 -5.92 -18.70
C LEU A 9 5.02 -6.66 -17.84
N GLY A 10 5.15 -6.49 -16.52
CA GLY A 10 4.00 -6.58 -15.63
C GLY A 10 2.84 -5.76 -16.21
N ASN A 11 1.64 -6.28 -16.07
CA ASN A 11 0.43 -5.79 -16.71
C ASN A 11 0.31 -4.26 -16.53
N ARG A 12 0.20 -3.48 -17.62
CA ARG A 12 0.14 -2.00 -17.57
C ARG A 12 -1.01 -1.44 -16.70
N ALA A 13 -1.95 -2.29 -16.29
CA ALA A 13 -3.07 -1.98 -15.42
C ALA A 13 -2.68 -1.97 -13.93
N ASP A 14 -1.82 -2.89 -13.48
CA ASP A 14 -1.62 -3.18 -12.05
C ASP A 14 -1.08 -1.95 -11.31
N GLY A 15 -0.03 -1.31 -11.83
CA GLY A 15 0.56 -0.13 -11.17
C GLY A 15 -0.34 1.11 -11.16
N ARG A 16 -1.28 1.25 -12.09
CA ARG A 16 -2.18 2.41 -12.13
C ARG A 16 -3.38 2.22 -11.22
N GLU A 17 -3.88 0.99 -11.12
CA GLU A 17 -4.92 0.61 -10.18
C GLU A 17 -4.44 0.70 -8.74
N ASP A 18 -3.23 0.22 -8.44
CA ASP A 18 -2.65 0.29 -7.09
C ASP A 18 -2.44 1.74 -6.63
N LEU A 19 -1.97 2.62 -7.53
CA LEU A 19 -1.84 4.05 -7.25
C LEU A 19 -3.21 4.71 -6.97
N LEU A 20 -4.23 4.40 -7.78
CA LEU A 20 -5.57 4.92 -7.59
C LEU A 20 -6.19 4.40 -6.29
N ALA A 21 -6.07 3.11 -6.00
CA ALA A 21 -6.57 2.49 -4.79
C ALA A 21 -5.92 3.11 -3.54
N THR A 22 -4.61 3.37 -3.58
CA THR A 22 -3.88 4.05 -2.51
C THR A 22 -4.40 5.47 -2.28
N ALA A 23 -4.59 6.25 -3.35
CA ALA A 23 -5.11 7.61 -3.25
C ALA A 23 -6.52 7.64 -2.64
N LEU A 24 -7.44 6.84 -3.18
CA LEU A 24 -8.83 6.77 -2.71
C LEU A 24 -8.92 6.31 -1.25
N ALA A 25 -8.19 5.26 -0.89
CA ALA A 25 -8.21 4.76 0.48
C ALA A 25 -7.58 5.75 1.46
N THR A 26 -6.55 6.49 1.06
CA THR A 26 -5.92 7.53 1.88
C THR A 26 -6.88 8.69 2.13
N GLU A 27 -7.57 9.18 1.08
CA GLU A 27 -8.57 10.25 1.21
C GLU A 27 -9.69 9.85 2.19
N LEU A 28 -10.26 8.66 2.01
CA LEU A 28 -11.29 8.14 2.92
C LEU A 28 -10.79 8.02 4.37
N CYS A 29 -9.57 7.50 4.57
CA CYS A 29 -9.00 7.38 5.90
C CYS A 29 -8.74 8.75 6.54
N SER A 30 -8.26 9.74 5.77
CA SER A 30 -8.07 11.11 6.25
C SER A 30 -9.38 11.70 6.73
N GLU A 31 -10.45 11.58 5.94
CA GLU A 31 -11.78 12.05 6.32
C GLU A 31 -12.26 11.39 7.63
N LEU A 32 -12.11 10.07 7.77
CA LEU A 32 -12.51 9.37 8.99
C LEU A 32 -11.72 9.86 10.22
N VAL A 33 -10.40 10.00 10.09
CA VAL A 33 -9.53 10.47 11.17
C VAL A 33 -9.85 11.92 11.55
N GLU A 34 -10.06 12.80 10.57
CA GLU A 34 -10.48 14.19 10.80
C GLU A 34 -11.83 14.29 11.52
N ASN A 35 -12.71 13.30 11.32
CA ASN A 35 -14.00 13.20 12.00
C ASN A 35 -13.95 12.41 13.33
N GLY A 36 -12.75 12.12 13.85
CA GLY A 36 -12.56 11.55 15.18
C GLY A 36 -12.56 10.02 15.27
N VAL A 37 -12.38 9.32 14.15
CA VAL A 37 -12.13 7.86 14.18
C VAL A 37 -10.69 7.62 14.66
N GLU A 38 -10.55 6.82 15.72
CA GLU A 38 -9.24 6.52 16.33
C GLU A 38 -8.59 5.24 15.79
N ASP A 39 -9.39 4.27 15.34
CA ASP A 39 -8.92 2.95 14.89
C ASP A 39 -9.30 2.66 13.43
N LEU A 40 -8.31 2.28 12.62
CA LEU A 40 -8.50 1.83 11.23
C LEU A 40 -8.05 0.36 11.09
N HIS A 41 -8.95 -0.49 10.58
CA HIS A 41 -8.66 -1.90 10.34
C HIS A 41 -8.57 -2.21 8.84
N PHE A 42 -7.42 -2.71 8.40
CA PHE A 42 -7.17 -3.02 6.99
C PHE A 42 -7.25 -4.52 6.73
N TYR A 43 -8.15 -4.91 5.82
CA TYR A 43 -8.12 -6.24 5.21
C TYR A 43 -7.09 -6.27 4.09
N THR A 44 -5.89 -6.70 4.41
CA THR A 44 -4.75 -6.66 3.48
C THR A 44 -4.86 -7.62 2.31
N LEU A 45 -5.68 -8.68 2.41
CA LEU A 45 -5.87 -9.71 1.38
C LEU A 45 -4.55 -10.22 0.77
N ASN A 46 -3.54 -10.47 1.62
CA ASN A 46 -2.18 -10.87 1.22
C ASN A 46 -1.42 -9.85 0.35
N LYS A 47 -1.87 -8.59 0.31
CA LYS A 47 -1.21 -7.45 -0.32
C LYS A 47 -0.84 -6.37 0.72
N PRO A 48 0.09 -6.66 1.66
CA PRO A 48 0.42 -5.73 2.75
C PRO A 48 1.08 -4.43 2.28
N HIS A 49 1.63 -4.39 1.06
CA HIS A 49 2.26 -3.19 0.51
C HIS A 49 1.27 -2.04 0.30
N LEU A 50 0.04 -2.32 -0.14
CA LEU A 50 -0.99 -1.29 -0.34
C LEU A 50 -1.37 -0.61 0.98
N THR A 51 -1.60 -1.40 2.02
CA THR A 51 -1.88 -0.88 3.36
C THR A 51 -0.72 -0.08 3.94
N ARG A 52 0.52 -0.53 3.72
CA ARG A 52 1.72 0.21 4.12
C ARG A 52 1.79 1.57 3.41
N ASP A 53 1.51 1.61 2.11
CA ASP A 53 1.59 2.83 1.32
C ASP A 53 0.50 3.84 1.75
N ILE A 54 -0.71 3.36 2.10
CA ILE A 54 -1.76 4.18 2.72
C ILE A 54 -1.30 4.75 4.07
N ALA A 55 -0.74 3.91 4.95
CA ALA A 55 -0.24 4.36 6.26
C ALA A 55 0.83 5.45 6.11
N HIS A 56 1.78 5.28 5.18
CA HIS A 56 2.77 6.30 4.88
C HIS A 56 2.15 7.60 4.36
N ALA A 57 1.15 7.52 3.48
CA ALA A 57 0.46 8.69 2.95
C ALA A 57 -0.33 9.46 4.03
N LEU A 58 -0.83 8.77 5.06
CA LEU A 58 -1.41 9.36 6.26
C LEU A 58 -0.36 9.92 7.25
N GLY A 59 0.94 9.84 6.93
CA GLY A 59 2.02 10.29 7.82
C GLY A 59 2.40 9.30 8.92
N ILE A 60 1.85 8.09 8.91
CA ILE A 60 2.18 7.02 9.85
C ILE A 60 3.45 6.33 9.36
N THR A 61 4.51 6.38 10.17
CA THR A 61 5.80 5.77 9.86
C THR A 61 6.15 4.69 10.88
N PRO A 62 6.87 3.62 10.48
CA PRO A 62 7.27 2.58 11.40
C PRO A 62 8.23 3.13 12.45
N GLU A 63 8.02 2.74 13.71
CA GLU A 63 8.99 2.99 14.76
C GLU A 63 10.24 2.13 14.50
N THR A 64 11.37 2.77 14.27
CA THR A 64 12.63 2.07 14.00
C THR A 64 13.32 1.73 15.31
N VAL A 65 13.02 0.56 15.87
CA VAL A 65 13.75 0.02 17.00
C VAL A 65 15.00 -0.68 16.45
N LEU A 66 16.18 -0.16 16.78
CA LEU A 66 17.46 -0.82 16.51
C LEU A 66 17.56 -2.09 17.37
N GLU A 67 17.12 -3.22 16.83
CA GLU A 67 17.39 -4.52 17.42
C GLU A 67 18.79 -4.98 16.99
N LYS A 68 19.67 -5.25 17.96
CA LYS A 68 20.99 -5.83 17.70
C LYS A 68 20.81 -7.24 17.16
N VAL A 69 20.87 -7.40 15.84
CA VAL A 69 21.04 -8.71 15.21
C VAL A 69 22.52 -9.07 15.29
N ALA A 70 22.86 -9.96 16.21
CA ALA A 70 24.20 -10.52 16.43
C ALA A 70 24.33 -11.89 15.76
#